data_AF-A0A0F9E443-F1
#
_entry.id   AF-A0A0F9E443-F1
#
_cell.length_a   1.000
_cell.length_b   1.000
_cell.length_c   1.000
_cell.angle_alpha   90.00
_cell.angle_beta   90.00
_cell.angle_gamma   90.00
#
_symmetry.space_group_name_H-M   'P 1'
#
loop_
_entity.id
_entity.type
_entity.pdbx_description
1 polymer ?
#
loop_
_entity_poly.entity_id
_entity_poly.type
_entity_poly.pdbx_seq_one_letter_code
_entity_poly.pdbx_strand_id
1 'polypeptide(L)'
;MPESTGAKTEAEKVDINELKSGGFIKQNQKDLFTVRLRVPGGRLDIDKMIKIAAVAKKYSRMGYCHLSLRQAVEIIGVHIDDFDALVKELAEFGQPVASCGPRVRVPTACGG
;
A
#
# COMPACT_ATOMS: atom_id res chain seq x y z
N MET A 1 4.24 -34.52 -32.61
CA MET A 1 4.60 -34.37 -31.19
C MET A 1 6.11 -34.47 -31.09
N PRO A 2 6.81 -33.71 -30.23
CA PRO A 2 6.32 -32.98 -29.04
C PRO A 2 6.32 -31.45 -29.26
N GLU A 3 5.29 -30.70 -28.90
CA GLU A 3 4.79 -30.28 -27.57
C GLU A 3 5.25 -28.87 -27.20
N SER A 4 4.26 -27.97 -27.20
CA SER A 4 4.25 -26.67 -26.55
C SER A 4 4.51 -26.82 -25.06
N THR A 5 5.39 -26.02 -24.48
CA THR A 5 5.36 -25.78 -23.03
C THR A 5 5.75 -24.34 -22.75
N GLY A 6 4.73 -23.50 -22.58
CA GLY A 6 4.85 -22.29 -21.78
C GLY A 6 4.97 -22.71 -20.32
N ALA A 7 5.95 -22.16 -19.62
CA ALA A 7 6.08 -22.26 -18.18
C ALA A 7 6.04 -20.85 -17.59
N LYS A 8 4.85 -20.46 -17.12
CA LYS A 8 4.69 -19.40 -16.12
C LYS A 8 5.06 -20.01 -14.78
N THR A 9 6.19 -19.60 -14.22
CA THR A 9 6.67 -20.11 -12.94
C THR A 9 6.02 -19.35 -11.79
N GLU A 10 5.17 -20.10 -11.08
CA GLU A 10 4.92 -20.10 -9.64
C GLU A 10 4.81 -18.77 -8.88
N ALA A 11 3.57 -18.51 -8.46
CA ALA A 11 3.19 -17.54 -7.45
C ALA A 11 3.98 -17.74 -6.15
N GLU A 12 4.78 -16.74 -5.79
CA GLU A 12 5.21 -16.53 -4.42
C GLU A 12 3.96 -16.49 -3.54
N LYS A 13 3.83 -17.47 -2.64
CA LYS A 13 2.77 -17.50 -1.63
C LYS A 13 3.00 -16.33 -0.69
N VAL A 14 2.40 -15.20 -1.01
CA VAL A 14 2.44 -14.02 -0.17
C VAL A 14 1.70 -14.34 1.14
N ASP A 15 2.44 -14.39 2.24
CA ASP A 15 1.94 -14.80 3.55
C ASP A 15 0.94 -13.76 4.08
N ILE A 16 -0.34 -14.12 4.11
CA ILE A 16 -1.46 -13.23 4.45
C ILE A 16 -1.30 -12.62 5.86
N ASN A 17 -0.57 -13.30 6.76
CA ASN A 17 -0.29 -12.81 8.10
C ASN A 17 0.85 -11.78 8.16
N GLU A 18 1.86 -11.87 7.29
CA GLU A 18 2.88 -10.83 7.16
C GLU A 18 2.26 -9.55 6.56
N LEU A 19 1.29 -9.68 5.65
CA LEU A 19 0.53 -8.53 5.13
C LEU A 19 -0.22 -7.76 6.22
N LYS A 20 -0.81 -8.45 7.19
CA LYS A 20 -1.46 -7.79 8.32
C LYS A 20 -0.46 -7.02 9.20
N SER A 21 0.82 -7.38 9.16
CA SER A 21 1.88 -6.71 9.93
C SER A 21 2.40 -5.44 9.23
N GLY A 22 2.42 -5.43 7.90
CA GLY A 22 2.97 -4.37 7.05
C GLY A 22 2.06 -3.17 6.75
N GLY A 23 0.80 -3.15 7.22
CA GLY A 23 -0.11 -2.02 6.94
C GLY A 23 -1.21 -2.28 5.92
N PHE A 24 -1.33 -3.54 5.48
CA PHE A 24 -2.23 -3.94 4.41
C PHE A 24 -3.56 -4.41 5.00
N ILE A 25 -4.66 -3.86 4.50
CA ILE A 25 -6.02 -4.20 4.93
C ILE A 25 -6.71 -4.91 3.77
N LYS A 26 -7.00 -6.21 3.94
CA LYS A 26 -7.73 -6.99 2.94
C LYS A 26 -9.12 -6.40 2.73
N GLN A 27 -9.49 -6.13 1.47
CA GLN A 27 -10.85 -5.71 1.13
C GLN A 27 -11.75 -6.93 0.91
N ASN A 28 -13.07 -6.70 0.91
CA ASN A 28 -14.05 -7.74 0.58
C ASN A 28 -13.98 -8.16 -0.90
N GLN A 29 -13.41 -7.30 -1.75
CA GLN A 29 -13.19 -7.59 -3.17
C GLN A 29 -12.02 -8.57 -3.35
N LYS A 30 -12.11 -9.43 -4.37
CA LYS A 30 -11.13 -10.48 -4.61
C LYS A 30 -9.76 -9.86 -4.91
N ASP A 31 -8.75 -10.30 -4.16
CA ASP A 31 -7.33 -9.97 -4.32
C ASP A 31 -6.97 -8.47 -4.25
N LEU A 32 -7.84 -7.65 -3.64
CA LEU A 32 -7.61 -6.22 -3.42
C LEU A 32 -7.38 -5.88 -1.95
N PHE A 33 -6.46 -4.95 -1.72
CA PHE A 33 -6.12 -4.47 -0.39
C PHE A 33 -5.98 -2.95 -0.36
N THR A 34 -6.12 -2.40 0.83
CA THR A 34 -5.82 -1.01 1.15
C THR A 34 -4.45 -0.91 1.81
N VAL A 35 -3.60 -0.02 1.29
CA VAL A 35 -2.29 0.31 1.84
C VAL A 35 -2.38 1.62 2.61
N ARG A 36 -2.12 1.60 3.91
CA ARG A 36 -2.09 2.84 4.72
C ARG A 36 -0.67 3.39 4.80
N LEU A 37 -0.49 4.68 4.54
CA LEU A 37 0.82 5.34 4.67
C LEU A 37 1.04 5.88 6.08
N ARG A 38 2.30 5.89 6.54
CA ARG A 38 2.67 6.49 7.82
C ARG A 38 2.91 7.99 7.65
N VAL A 39 1.99 8.80 8.17
CA VAL A 39 2.07 10.26 8.11
C VAL A 39 1.94 10.84 9.53
N PRO A 40 3.03 10.93 10.30
CA PRO A 40 2.99 11.48 11.66
C PRO A 40 2.44 12.90 11.67
N GLY A 41 1.41 13.15 12.48
CA GLY A 41 0.76 14.45 12.59
C GLY A 41 0.08 14.96 11.32
N GLY A 42 -0.17 14.08 10.33
CA GLY A 42 -0.78 14.48 9.07
C GLY A 42 0.07 15.40 8.19
N ARG A 43 1.36 15.57 8.52
CA ARG A 43 2.25 16.51 7.82
C ARG A 43 2.93 15.81 6.64
N LEU A 44 2.56 16.22 5.44
CA LEU A 44 3.13 15.75 4.18
C LEU A 44 3.76 16.93 3.45
N ASP A 45 4.94 16.68 2.86
CA ASP A 45 5.54 17.59 1.90
C ASP A 45 4.75 17.55 0.59
N ILE A 46 4.67 18.69 -0.11
CA ILE A 46 4.03 18.81 -1.41
C ILE A 46 4.68 17.85 -2.40
N ASP A 47 6.01 17.75 -2.40
CA ASP A 47 6.75 16.85 -3.30
C ASP A 47 6.42 15.38 -3.04
N LYS A 48 6.27 15.01 -1.76
CA LYS A 48 5.86 13.66 -1.37
C LYS A 48 4.42 13.38 -1.77
N MET A 49 3.53 14.37 -1.63
CA MET A 49 2.13 14.24 -2.01
C MET A 49 1.97 13.99 -3.51
N ILE A 50 2.73 14.68 -4.37
CA ILE A 50 2.73 14.46 -5.82
C ILE A 50 3.20 13.03 -6.16
N LYS A 51 4.29 12.57 -5.52
CA LYS A 51 4.80 11.21 -5.71
C LYS A 51 3.79 10.14 -5.26
N ILE A 52 3.17 10.33 -4.10
CA ILE A 52 2.12 9.43 -3.60
C ILE A 52 0.94 9.39 -4.57
N ALA A 53 0.53 10.53 -5.13
CA ALA A 53 -0.54 10.57 -6.12
C ALA A 53 -0.16 9.81 -7.41
N ALA A 54 1.09 9.89 -7.86
CA ALA A 54 1.59 9.13 -9.00
C ALA A 54 1.57 7.61 -8.74
N VAL A 55 2.03 7.18 -7.56
CA VAL A 55 1.98 5.77 -7.12
C VAL A 55 0.52 5.30 -7.03
N ALA A 56 -0.34 6.09 -6.38
CA ALA A 56 -1.76 5.76 -6.28
C ALA A 56 -2.41 5.62 -7.66
N LYS A 57 -2.07 6.47 -8.63
CA LYS A 57 -2.59 6.38 -10.00
C LYS A 57 -2.13 5.12 -10.75
N LYS A 58 -0.92 4.61 -10.45
CA LYS A 58 -0.40 3.36 -11.04
C LYS A 58 -1.05 2.12 -10.44
N TYR A 59 -1.17 2.07 -9.11
CA TYR A 59 -1.47 0.84 -8.37
C TYR A 59 -2.89 0.77 -7.82
N SER A 60 -3.61 1.90 -7.70
CA SER A 60 -5.01 1.90 -7.27
C SER A 60 -5.94 1.57 -8.45
N ARG A 61 -6.67 0.46 -8.33
CA ARG A 61 -7.75 0.13 -9.28
C ARG A 61 -9.03 0.94 -9.06
N MET A 62 -9.14 1.65 -7.93
CA MET A 62 -10.33 2.44 -7.59
C MET A 62 -10.21 3.91 -8.02
N GLY A 63 -9.01 4.40 -8.33
CA GLY A 63 -8.79 5.73 -8.87
C GLY A 63 -8.91 6.87 -7.86
N TYR A 64 -8.88 6.58 -6.56
CA TYR A 64 -8.87 7.59 -5.50
C TYR A 64 -8.06 7.15 -4.27
N CYS A 65 -7.61 8.13 -3.49
CA CYS A 65 -7.02 7.91 -2.17
C CYS A 65 -8.04 8.23 -1.08
N HIS A 66 -7.99 7.53 0.04
CA HIS A 66 -8.81 7.82 1.21
C HIS A 66 -8.00 8.52 2.29
N LEU A 67 -8.60 9.51 2.93
CA LEU A 67 -8.03 10.19 4.08
C LEU A 67 -8.66 9.60 5.34
N SER A 68 -7.83 8.97 6.15
CA SER A 68 -8.29 8.38 7.41
C SER A 68 -8.44 9.43 8.51
N LEU A 69 -9.25 9.12 9.51
CA LEU A 69 -9.40 9.92 10.74
C LEU A 69 -8.08 10.16 11.49
N ARG A 70 -7.07 9.33 11.26
CA ARG A 70 -5.72 9.50 11.82
C ARG A 70 -4.81 10.38 10.97
N GLN A 71 -5.39 11.20 10.09
CA GLN A 71 -4.68 12.11 9.19
C GLN A 71 -3.67 11.38 8.29
N ALA A 72 -3.90 10.09 8.01
CA ALA A 72 -3.05 9.29 7.14
C ALA A 72 -3.74 9.04 5.80
N VAL A 73 -2.96 9.09 4.73
CA VAL A 73 -3.40 8.77 3.36
C VAL A 73 -3.40 7.25 3.17
N GLU A 74 -4.45 6.75 2.54
CA GLU A 74 -4.65 5.34 2.22
C GLU A 74 -4.85 5.17 0.70
N ILE A 75 -4.09 4.25 0.12
CA ILE A 75 -4.20 3.84 -1.29
C ILE A 75 -5.12 2.61 -1.31
N ILE A 76 -6.28 2.74 -1.92
CA ILE A 76 -7.30 1.69 -1.92
C ILE A 76 -7.25 0.92 -3.24
N GLY A 77 -7.48 -0.39 -3.19
CA GLY A 77 -7.63 -1.21 -4.39
C GLY A 77 -6.31 -1.57 -5.05
N VAL A 78 -5.29 -1.85 -4.23
CA VAL A 78 -4.00 -2.37 -4.68
C VAL A 78 -4.08 -3.90 -4.75
N HIS A 79 -3.57 -4.47 -5.84
CA HIS A 79 -3.56 -5.92 -6.04
C HIS A 79 -2.41 -6.58 -5.26
N ILE A 80 -2.58 -7.87 -4.92
CA ILE A 80 -1.58 -8.60 -4.15
C ILE A 80 -0.23 -8.73 -4.84
N ASP A 81 -0.24 -8.94 -6.16
CA ASP A 81 0.98 -9.07 -6.97
C ASP A 81 1.78 -7.76 -7.06
N ASP A 82 1.14 -6.62 -6.82
CA ASP A 82 1.75 -5.29 -6.98
C ASP A 82 2.35 -4.76 -5.66
N PHE A 83 2.26 -5.49 -4.55
CA PHE A 83 2.67 -4.97 -3.24
C PHE A 83 4.16 -4.69 -3.13
N ASP A 84 5.01 -5.62 -3.55
CA ASP A 84 6.46 -5.45 -3.41
C ASP A 84 6.97 -4.29 -4.26
N ALA A 85 6.40 -4.13 -5.47
CA ALA A 85 6.68 -3.00 -6.34
C ALA A 85 6.25 -1.67 -5.69
N LEU A 86 5.05 -1.61 -5.13
CA LEU A 86 4.54 -0.43 -4.45
C LEU A 86 5.38 -0.07 -3.21
N VAL A 87 5.73 -1.04 -2.38
CA VAL A 87 6.55 -0.81 -1.17
C VAL A 87 7.94 -0.30 -1.56
N LYS A 88 8.54 -0.85 -2.62
CA LYS A 88 9.84 -0.41 -3.13
C LYS A 88 9.77 1.03 -3.67
N GLU A 89 8.78 1.37 -4.48
CA GLU A 89 8.58 2.75 -4.97
C GLU A 89 8.35 3.73 -3.82
N LEU A 90 7.56 3.36 -2.81
CA LEU A 90 7.35 4.19 -1.62
C LEU A 90 8.65 4.39 -0.80
N ALA A 91 9.48 3.36 -0.71
CA ALA A 91 10.76 3.42 -0.01
C ALA A 91 11.79 4.34 -0.70
N GLU A 92 11.77 4.43 -2.04
CA GLU A 92 12.70 5.29 -2.81
C GLU A 92 12.62 6.77 -2.44
N PHE A 93 11.42 7.28 -2.10
CA PHE A 93 11.25 8.66 -1.63
C PHE A 93 11.04 8.76 -0.11
N GLY A 94 11.38 7.70 0.62
CA GLY A 94 11.39 7.66 2.08
C GLY A 94 10.00 7.77 2.70
N GLN A 95 8.98 7.20 2.07
CA GLN A 95 7.62 7.16 2.59
C GLN A 95 7.29 5.77 3.15
N PRO A 96 7.37 5.56 4.47
CA PRO A 96 7.06 4.26 5.06
C PRO A 96 5.55 3.96 5.04
N VAL A 97 5.24 2.66 4.90
CA VAL A 97 3.88 2.13 5.11
C VAL A 97 3.58 2.12 6.62
N ALA A 98 2.32 2.39 6.98
CA ALA A 98 1.89 2.39 8.37
C ALA A 98 1.78 0.98 8.92
N SER A 99 2.01 0.80 10.22
CA SER A 99 1.84 -0.51 10.84
C SER A 99 0.36 -0.81 11.17
N CYS A 100 -0.08 -2.00 10.78
CA CYS A 100 -1.33 -2.64 11.23
C CYS A 100 -1.06 -3.65 12.37
N GLY A 101 -2.11 -4.09 13.09
CA GLY A 101 -1.99 -5.04 14.22
C GLY A 101 -1.75 -4.41 15.60
N PRO A 102 -1.37 -5.14 16.67
CA PRO A 102 -1.22 -4.61 18.03
C PRO A 102 0.10 -3.82 18.19
N ARG A 103 0.24 -2.71 17.45
CA ARG A 103 1.43 -1.85 17.44
C ARG A 103 1.03 -0.37 17.45
N VAL A 104 2.00 0.48 17.75
CA VAL A 104 1.82 1.94 17.75
C VAL A 104 1.33 2.39 16.37
N ARG A 105 0.15 3.00 16.36
CA ARG A 105 -0.46 3.59 15.18
C ARG A 105 0.20 4.93 14.87
N VAL A 106 -0.09 5.45 13.68
CA VAL A 106 0.37 6.78 13.29
C VAL A 106 -0.11 7.81 14.32
N PRO A 107 0.80 8.55 14.98
CA PRO A 107 0.42 9.57 15.95
C PRO A 107 -0.24 10.73 15.22
N THR A 108 -1.36 11.21 15.78
CA THR A 108 -2.11 12.36 15.29
C THR A 108 -1.64 13.63 15.99
N ALA A 109 -1.73 14.76 15.31
CA ALA A 109 -1.36 16.06 15.88
C ALA A 109 -2.33 17.14 15.38
N CYS A 110 -2.36 18.27 16.08
CA CYS A 110 -3.09 19.43 15.57
C CYS A 110 -2.44 19.92 14.27
N GLY A 111 -3.25 20.23 13.26
CA GLY A 111 -2.77 20.80 12.01
C GLY A 111 -2.40 22.29 12.12
N GLY A 112 -2.89 22.96 13.16
CA GLY A 112 -2.67 24.37 13.48
C GLY A 112 -2.93 24.63 14.95
#